data_AF-A0A1D9LNR2-F1
#
_entry.id   AF-A0A1D9LNR2-F1
#
_cell.length_a   1.000
_cell.length_b   1.000
_cell.length_c   1.000
_cell.angle_alpha   90.00
_cell.angle_beta   90.00
_cell.angle_gamma   90.00
#
_symmetry.space_group_name_H-M   'P 1'
#
loop_
_entity.id
_entity.type
_entity.pdbx_description
1 polymer ?
#
loop_
_entity_poly.entity_id
_entity_poly.type
_entity_poly.pdbx_seq_one_letter_code
_entity_poly.pdbx_strand_id
1 'polypeptide(L)'
;MQKAIIDLNVNAIVGIANAGATAEKNQLLLDLPEDFQSADIAEWAYDGKGLVRDPSAFLKQAKSARKARIKLEAAHLIEADDWKLQRAREREAAGWGTLAEVDAALAEREAIRRSSNAAEQAVDALTDAASVQAFVWAVDVAVAAPRRMTHKQFMARFTDAEIQAMLKAFGDNPALRPWWERFTLARDISLDDAVTQNGVQALEAAGLIGKGRAAEVLASGPAAV
;
A
#
# COMPACT_ATOMS: atom_id res chain seq x y z
N MET A 1 9.44 20.31 -48.26
CA MET A 1 8.76 20.24 -46.96
C MET A 1 8.76 18.81 -46.48
N GLN A 2 8.95 18.59 -45.16
CA GLN A 2 8.81 17.27 -44.55
C GLN A 2 7.34 16.89 -44.44
N LYS A 3 7.03 15.58 -44.46
CA LYS A 3 5.67 15.05 -44.37
C LYS A 3 5.59 14.02 -43.24
N ALA A 4 4.47 13.96 -42.52
CA ALA A 4 4.18 12.86 -41.60
C ALA A 4 3.82 11.61 -42.39
N ILE A 5 4.36 10.47 -41.97
CA ILE A 5 3.94 9.14 -42.40
C ILE A 5 2.88 8.67 -41.43
N ILE A 6 1.63 8.54 -41.90
CA ILE A 6 0.52 8.02 -41.11
C ILE A 6 0.32 6.55 -41.46
N ASP A 7 0.28 5.67 -40.45
CA ASP A 7 -0.22 4.31 -40.65
C ASP A 7 -1.75 4.31 -40.49
N LEU A 8 -2.45 4.02 -41.59
CA LEU A 8 -3.92 4.06 -41.65
C LEU A 8 -4.59 2.92 -40.87
N ASN A 9 -3.85 1.87 -40.47
CA ASN A 9 -4.41 0.81 -39.62
C ASN A 9 -4.55 1.26 -38.16
N VAL A 10 -3.66 2.16 -37.72
CA VAL A 10 -3.62 2.67 -36.33
C VAL A 10 -3.94 4.17 -36.22
N ASN A 11 -4.12 4.86 -37.36
CA ASN A 11 -4.39 6.30 -37.47
C ASN A 11 -3.39 7.18 -36.69
N ALA A 12 -2.12 6.78 -36.69
CA ALA A 12 -1.05 7.44 -35.93
C ALA A 12 0.14 7.77 -36.82
N ILE A 13 0.91 8.78 -36.41
CA ILE A 13 2.19 9.10 -37.06
C ILE A 13 3.20 8.01 -36.69
N VAL A 14 3.77 7.35 -37.69
CA VAL A 14 4.79 6.30 -37.54
C VAL A 14 6.18 6.75 -37.97
N GLY A 15 6.29 7.94 -38.59
CA GLY A 15 7.57 8.52 -38.97
C GLY A 15 7.43 9.88 -39.66
N ILE A 16 8.57 10.48 -39.99
CA ILE A 16 8.66 11.72 -40.78
C ILE A 16 9.48 11.44 -42.03
N ALA A 17 8.93 11.81 -43.19
CA ALA A 17 9.55 11.64 -44.49
C ALA A 17 10.08 12.97 -45.05
N ASN A 18 11.17 12.88 -45.81
CA ASN A 18 11.69 14.00 -46.59
C ASN A 18 10.83 14.27 -47.83
N ALA A 19 11.00 15.46 -48.42
CA ALA A 19 10.31 15.84 -49.65
C ALA A 19 10.59 14.84 -50.79
N GLY A 20 9.53 14.34 -51.44
CA GLY A 20 9.62 13.38 -52.55
C GLY A 20 9.48 11.91 -52.16
N ALA A 21 9.28 11.59 -50.88
CA ALA A 21 8.93 10.23 -50.46
C ALA A 21 7.56 9.80 -51.03
N THR A 22 7.41 8.51 -51.30
CA THR A 22 6.17 7.88 -51.73
C THR A 22 5.57 7.06 -50.60
N ALA A 23 4.26 7.16 -50.39
CA ALA A 23 3.55 6.38 -49.37
C ALA A 23 3.60 4.88 -49.71
N GLU A 24 3.83 4.03 -48.71
CA GLU A 24 3.69 2.58 -48.86
C GLU A 24 2.21 2.16 -48.73
N LYS A 25 1.94 0.86 -48.91
CA LYS A 25 0.60 0.31 -48.73
C LYS A 25 0.10 0.59 -47.30
N ASN A 26 -1.13 1.09 -47.20
CA ASN A 26 -1.77 1.50 -45.93
C ASN A 26 -1.08 2.68 -45.22
N GLN A 27 -0.24 3.45 -45.92
CA GLN A 27 0.29 4.70 -45.40
C GLN A 27 -0.32 5.90 -46.12
N LEU A 28 -0.35 7.02 -45.41
CA LEU A 28 -0.67 8.33 -45.99
C LEU A 28 0.45 9.31 -45.66
N LEU A 29 0.85 10.11 -46.64
CA LEU A 29 1.78 11.22 -46.44
C LEU A 29 0.99 12.52 -46.32
N LEU A 30 1.03 13.12 -45.14
CA LEU A 30 0.41 14.42 -44.87
C LEU A 30 1.46 15.50 -44.67
N ASP A 31 1.15 16.70 -45.14
CA ASP A 31 1.94 17.87 -44.76
C ASP A 31 1.85 18.09 -43.25
N LEU A 32 3.00 18.42 -42.66
CA LEU A 32 3.07 18.75 -41.25
C LEU A 32 2.40 20.11 -41.03
N PRO A 33 1.52 20.25 -40.01
CA PRO A 33 1.02 21.54 -39.57
C PRO A 33 2.16 22.53 -39.26
N GLU A 34 1.94 23.84 -39.41
CA GLU A 34 2.99 24.85 -39.21
C GLU A 34 3.53 24.88 -37.77
N ASP A 35 2.69 24.52 -36.79
CA ASP A 35 3.03 24.43 -35.38
C ASP A 35 3.57 23.06 -34.96
N PHE A 36 3.75 22.14 -35.91
CA PHE A 36 4.26 20.80 -35.62
C PHE A 36 5.70 20.85 -35.11
N GLN A 37 5.93 20.24 -33.94
CA GLN A 37 7.25 20.00 -33.40
C GLN A 37 7.49 18.49 -33.32
N SER A 38 8.65 18.03 -33.78
CA SER A 38 9.00 16.61 -33.72
C SER A 38 9.03 16.05 -32.30
N ALA A 39 9.28 16.90 -31.30
CA ALA A 39 9.21 16.54 -29.88
C ALA A 39 7.80 16.14 -29.42
N ASP A 40 6.76 16.69 -30.06
CA ASP A 40 5.36 16.52 -29.67
C ASP A 40 4.62 15.53 -30.57
N ILE A 41 5.33 14.77 -31.42
CA ILE A 41 4.75 13.85 -32.42
C ILE A 41 3.67 12.92 -31.86
N ALA A 42 3.82 12.52 -30.59
CA ALA A 42 2.89 11.63 -29.89
C ALA A 42 1.57 12.31 -29.46
N GLU A 43 1.50 13.65 -29.48
CA GLU A 43 0.28 14.43 -29.23
C GLU A 43 -0.55 14.61 -30.50
N TRP A 44 -0.07 14.19 -31.66
CA TRP A 44 -0.75 14.34 -32.94
C TRP A 44 -1.40 13.03 -33.39
N ALA A 45 -2.66 13.11 -33.80
CA ALA A 45 -3.43 11.98 -34.33
C ALA A 45 -4.03 12.32 -35.70
N TYR A 46 -4.28 11.30 -36.51
CA TYR A 46 -4.97 11.46 -37.78
C TYR A 46 -6.48 11.28 -37.61
N ASP A 47 -7.27 12.28 -37.99
CA ASP A 47 -8.74 12.28 -37.83
C ASP A 47 -9.50 11.79 -39.09
N GLY A 48 -8.79 11.30 -40.11
CA GLY A 48 -9.34 10.94 -41.40
C GLY A 48 -9.32 12.06 -42.45
N LYS A 49 -8.94 13.28 -42.06
CA LYS A 49 -8.80 14.43 -42.97
C LYS A 49 -7.44 15.11 -42.82
N GLY A 50 -6.90 15.18 -41.61
CA GLY A 50 -5.65 15.84 -41.30
C GLY A 50 -5.08 15.43 -39.95
N LEU A 51 -3.97 16.05 -39.58
CA LEU A 51 -3.38 15.90 -38.26
C LEU A 51 -4.05 16.87 -37.29
N VAL A 52 -4.52 16.32 -36.17
CA VAL A 52 -5.12 17.08 -35.07
C VAL A 52 -4.29 16.83 -33.81
N ARG A 53 -3.95 17.90 -33.11
CA ARG A 53 -3.27 17.82 -31.82
C ARG A 53 -4.29 17.49 -30.72
N ASP A 54 -4.10 16.39 -30.01
CA ASP A 54 -4.89 15.97 -28.86
C ASP A 54 -4.01 15.71 -27.62
N PRO A 55 -3.53 16.77 -26.94
CA PRO A 55 -2.72 16.64 -25.73
C PRO A 55 -3.49 15.97 -24.59
N SER A 56 -4.82 16.05 -24.60
CA SER A 56 -5.68 15.49 -23.54
C SER A 56 -5.72 13.97 -23.62
N ALA A 57 -5.88 13.40 -24.82
CA ALA A 57 -5.79 11.96 -25.03
C ALA A 57 -4.39 11.44 -24.72
N PHE A 58 -3.33 12.14 -25.17
CA PHE A 58 -1.96 11.77 -24.88
C PHE A 58 -1.67 11.76 -23.36
N LEU A 59 -2.08 12.81 -22.64
CA LEU A 59 -1.95 12.88 -21.18
C LEU A 59 -2.66 11.71 -20.49
N LYS A 60 -3.89 11.38 -20.92
CA LYS A 60 -4.66 10.26 -20.36
C LYS A 60 -3.96 8.92 -20.59
N GLN A 61 -3.37 8.71 -21.76
CA GLN A 61 -2.60 7.51 -22.08
C GLN A 61 -1.32 7.45 -21.24
N ALA A 62 -0.58 8.55 -21.14
CA ALA A 62 0.65 8.64 -20.34
C ALA A 62 0.38 8.30 -18.87
N LYS A 63 -0.70 8.87 -18.27
CA LYS A 63 -1.13 8.55 -16.90
C LYS A 63 -1.45 7.07 -16.75
N SER A 64 -2.24 6.51 -17.66
CA SER A 64 -2.62 5.10 -17.63
C SER A 64 -1.41 4.17 -17.68
N ALA A 65 -0.46 4.46 -18.57
CA ALA A 65 0.78 3.70 -18.71
C ALA A 65 1.67 3.83 -17.45
N ARG A 66 1.82 5.03 -16.87
CA ARG A 66 2.64 5.20 -15.65
C ARG A 66 2.01 4.48 -14.46
N LYS A 67 0.68 4.56 -14.27
CA LYS A 67 -0.02 3.82 -13.20
C LYS A 67 0.15 2.30 -13.35
N ALA A 68 0.07 1.78 -14.59
CA ALA A 68 0.32 0.37 -14.83
C ALA A 68 1.77 -0.04 -14.46
N ARG A 69 2.77 0.79 -14.77
CA ARG A 69 4.16 0.56 -14.35
C ARG A 69 4.32 0.59 -12.83
N ILE A 70 3.73 1.57 -12.14
CA ILE A 70 3.77 1.66 -10.67
C ILE A 70 3.21 0.38 -10.04
N LYS A 71 2.09 -0.15 -10.53
CA LYS A 71 1.53 -1.42 -10.04
C LYS A 71 2.46 -2.61 -10.24
N LEU A 72 3.12 -2.67 -11.40
CA LEU A 72 4.08 -3.73 -11.69
C LEU A 72 5.32 -3.62 -10.78
N GLU A 73 5.87 -2.41 -10.62
CA GLU A 73 6.97 -2.11 -9.71
C GLU A 73 6.59 -2.52 -8.27
N ALA A 74 5.37 -2.20 -7.81
CA ALA A 74 4.88 -2.58 -6.49
C ALA A 74 4.71 -4.10 -6.33
N ALA A 75 4.19 -4.78 -7.34
CA ALA A 75 4.07 -6.23 -7.32
C ALA A 75 5.45 -6.90 -7.20
N HIS A 76 6.45 -6.44 -7.96
CA HIS A 76 7.81 -6.96 -7.89
C HIS A 76 8.46 -6.73 -6.52
N LEU A 77 8.28 -5.55 -5.90
CA LEU A 77 8.80 -5.31 -4.55
C LEU A 77 8.12 -6.22 -3.52
N ILE A 78 6.81 -6.42 -3.63
CA ILE A 78 6.06 -7.32 -2.76
C ILE A 78 6.55 -8.77 -2.88
N GLU A 79 6.81 -9.23 -4.10
CA GLU A 79 7.37 -10.56 -4.37
C GLU A 79 8.81 -10.68 -3.83
N ALA A 80 9.63 -9.64 -4.02
CA ALA A 80 11.00 -9.59 -3.49
C ALA A 80 11.04 -9.65 -1.95
N ASP A 81 10.00 -9.15 -1.26
CA ASP A 81 9.87 -9.19 0.19
C ASP A 81 9.17 -10.46 0.73
N ASP A 82 8.66 -11.36 -0.13
CA ASP A 82 7.92 -12.55 0.33
C ASP A 82 8.76 -13.46 1.23
N TRP A 83 10.06 -13.61 0.94
CA TRP A 83 10.96 -14.43 1.75
C TRP A 83 11.10 -13.91 3.18
N LYS A 84 11.05 -12.58 3.40
CA LYS A 84 11.13 -11.97 4.74
C LYS A 84 9.92 -12.39 5.57
N LEU A 85 8.73 -12.28 4.99
CA LEU A 85 7.48 -12.67 5.66
C LEU A 85 7.45 -14.17 5.92
N GLN A 86 7.86 -14.99 4.95
CA GLN A 86 7.95 -16.44 5.12
C GLN A 86 8.89 -16.78 6.27
N ARG A 87 10.11 -16.24 6.27
CA ARG A 87 11.09 -16.45 7.34
C ARG A 87 10.57 -16.01 8.70
N ALA A 88 9.90 -14.86 8.79
CA ALA A 88 9.32 -14.37 10.04
C ALA A 88 8.27 -15.36 10.59
N ARG A 89 7.39 -15.88 9.72
CA ARG A 89 6.38 -16.89 10.08
C ARG A 89 6.99 -18.21 10.50
N GLU A 90 7.99 -18.70 9.78
CA GLU A 90 8.70 -19.94 10.12
C GLU A 90 9.39 -19.84 11.49
N ARG A 91 10.05 -18.70 11.76
CA ARG A 91 10.71 -18.45 13.05
C ARG A 91 9.70 -18.32 14.19
N GLU A 92 8.59 -17.61 13.97
CA GLU A 92 7.51 -17.50 14.96
C GLU A 92 6.94 -18.87 15.30
N ALA A 93 6.59 -19.68 14.30
CA ALA A 93 6.08 -21.03 14.50
C ALA A 93 7.07 -21.97 15.19
N ALA A 94 8.38 -21.81 14.92
CA ALA A 94 9.46 -22.55 15.58
C ALA A 94 9.79 -22.02 17.00
N GLY A 95 9.19 -20.91 17.43
CA GLY A 95 9.49 -20.26 18.71
C GLY A 95 10.82 -19.50 18.76
N TRP A 96 11.47 -19.29 17.62
CA TRP A 96 12.69 -18.49 17.50
C TRP A 96 12.42 -17.01 17.20
N GLY A 97 11.21 -16.69 16.73
CA GLY A 97 10.76 -15.34 16.40
C GLY A 97 9.57 -14.90 17.25
N THR A 98 9.02 -13.73 16.93
CA THR A 98 7.86 -13.16 17.63
C THR A 98 6.77 -12.73 16.66
N LEU A 99 5.52 -12.61 17.14
CA LEU A 99 4.43 -12.03 16.36
C LEU A 99 4.76 -10.61 15.87
N ALA A 100 5.52 -9.83 16.65
CA ALA A 100 5.96 -8.49 16.27
C ALA A 100 6.88 -8.49 15.04
N GLU A 101 7.73 -9.51 14.85
CA GLU A 101 8.56 -9.67 13.65
C GLU A 101 7.69 -9.96 12.41
N VAL A 102 6.66 -10.81 12.57
CA VAL A 102 5.69 -11.09 11.50
C VAL A 102 4.89 -9.83 11.15
N ASP A 103 4.45 -9.09 12.16
CA ASP A 103 3.69 -7.84 11.99
C ASP A 103 4.52 -6.73 11.35
N ALA A 104 5.81 -6.62 11.66
CA ALA A 104 6.73 -5.71 10.99
C ALA A 104 6.86 -6.03 9.50
N ALA A 105 7.06 -7.31 9.13
CA ALA A 105 7.12 -7.73 7.73
C ALA A 105 5.80 -7.50 6.98
N LEU A 106 4.65 -7.67 7.64
CA LEU A 106 3.34 -7.33 7.06
C LEU A 106 3.17 -5.82 6.87
N ALA A 107 3.66 -5.00 7.81
CA ALA A 107 3.62 -3.54 7.73
C ALA A 107 4.48 -3.01 6.58
N GLU A 108 5.68 -3.57 6.35
CA GLU A 108 6.51 -3.26 5.18
C GLU A 108 5.75 -3.49 3.86
N ARG A 109 5.07 -4.64 3.73
CA ARG A 109 4.25 -4.92 2.54
C ARG A 109 3.07 -3.97 2.38
N GLU A 110 2.43 -3.60 3.48
CA GLU A 110 1.33 -2.65 3.46
C GLU A 110 1.80 -1.23 3.10
N ALA A 111 3.00 -0.83 3.54
CA ALA A 111 3.63 0.43 3.13
C ALA A 111 3.83 0.49 1.61
N ILE A 112 4.25 -0.62 0.98
CA ILE A 112 4.36 -0.69 -0.49
C ILE A 112 2.99 -0.46 -1.15
N ARG A 113 1.93 -1.14 -0.67
CA ARG A 113 0.57 -0.99 -1.22
C ARG A 113 0.05 0.44 -1.09
N ARG A 114 0.21 1.04 0.08
CA ARG A 114 -0.25 2.42 0.32
C ARG A 114 0.56 3.44 -0.47
N SER A 115 1.87 3.25 -0.60
CA SER A 115 2.72 4.12 -1.42
C SER A 115 2.37 4.00 -2.91
N SER A 116 2.06 2.79 -3.41
CA SER A 116 1.56 2.60 -4.77
C SER A 116 0.24 3.34 -4.99
N ASN A 117 -0.74 3.18 -4.09
CA ASN A 117 -2.03 3.86 -4.20
C ASN A 117 -1.88 5.40 -4.17
N ALA A 118 -1.03 5.92 -3.27
CA ALA A 118 -0.74 7.34 -3.17
C ALA A 118 -0.06 7.87 -4.45
N ALA A 119 0.87 7.10 -5.02
CA ALA A 119 1.55 7.45 -6.25
C ALA A 119 0.60 7.47 -7.46
N GLU A 120 -0.36 6.54 -7.54
CA GLU A 120 -1.40 6.57 -8.57
C GLU A 120 -2.26 7.84 -8.48
N GLN A 121 -2.64 8.24 -7.26
CA GLN A 121 -3.37 9.50 -7.04
C GLN A 121 -2.53 10.72 -7.42
N ALA A 122 -1.23 10.71 -7.10
CA ALA A 122 -0.30 11.77 -7.48
C ALA A 122 -0.17 11.89 -9.00
N VAL A 123 -0.07 10.75 -9.72
CA VAL A 123 -0.06 10.73 -11.19
C VAL A 123 -1.38 11.26 -11.77
N ASP A 124 -2.52 10.93 -11.16
CA ASP A 124 -3.81 11.45 -11.60
C ASP A 124 -3.93 12.97 -11.42
N ALA A 125 -3.24 13.56 -10.45
CA ALA A 125 -3.19 15.00 -10.22
C ALA A 125 -2.28 15.78 -11.20
N LEU A 126 -1.39 15.12 -11.94
CA LEU A 126 -0.48 15.79 -12.89
C LEU A 126 -1.25 16.39 -14.07
N THR A 127 -0.83 17.56 -14.55
CA THR A 127 -1.55 18.32 -15.58
C THR A 127 -0.95 18.22 -16.98
N ASP A 128 0.23 17.63 -17.10
CA ASP A 128 0.98 17.54 -18.36
C ASP A 128 1.74 16.21 -18.46
N ALA A 129 2.01 15.79 -19.70
CA ALA A 129 2.60 14.48 -19.96
C ALA A 129 4.09 14.40 -19.60
N ALA A 130 4.81 15.52 -19.67
CA ALA A 130 6.23 15.57 -19.30
C ALA A 130 6.42 15.28 -17.80
N SER A 131 5.59 15.88 -16.95
CA SER A 131 5.55 15.58 -15.52
C SER A 131 5.22 14.11 -15.24
N VAL A 132 4.28 13.52 -15.99
CA VAL A 132 3.94 12.09 -15.85
C VAL A 132 5.11 11.18 -16.24
N GLN A 133 5.85 11.54 -17.28
CA GLN A 133 7.04 10.79 -17.73
C GLN A 133 8.20 10.92 -16.74
N ALA A 134 8.38 12.10 -16.14
CA ALA A 134 9.39 12.37 -15.12
C ALA A 134 9.04 11.81 -13.73
N PHE A 135 7.80 11.34 -13.51
CA PHE A 135 7.33 10.87 -12.21
C PHE A 135 8.07 9.59 -11.77
N VAL A 136 8.87 9.70 -10.71
CA VAL A 136 9.56 8.57 -10.06
C VAL A 136 8.74 8.13 -8.85
N TRP A 137 8.52 6.82 -8.74
CA TRP A 137 7.85 6.25 -7.57
C TRP A 137 8.86 5.79 -6.53
N ALA A 138 8.53 5.98 -5.25
CA ALA A 138 9.25 5.47 -4.10
C ALA A 138 8.27 4.97 -3.03
N VAL A 139 8.75 4.12 -2.13
CA VAL A 139 7.97 3.67 -0.96
C VAL A 139 8.16 4.66 0.18
N ASP A 140 7.19 5.54 0.40
CA ASP A 140 7.28 6.68 1.31
C ASP A 140 6.11 6.79 2.30
N VAL A 141 5.05 5.99 2.12
CA VAL A 141 3.93 5.93 3.07
C VAL A 141 4.24 4.91 4.16
N ALA A 142 4.65 5.42 5.33
CA ALA A 142 4.92 4.59 6.51
C ALA A 142 3.62 3.95 7.06
N VAL A 143 3.73 2.69 7.47
CA VAL A 143 2.65 1.93 8.11
C VAL A 143 3.15 1.39 9.44
N ALA A 144 2.46 1.72 10.52
CA ALA A 144 2.77 1.18 11.84
C ALA A 144 2.44 -0.33 11.88
N ALA A 145 3.36 -1.11 12.45
CA ALA A 145 3.12 -2.53 12.67
C ALA A 145 1.95 -2.74 13.64
N PRO A 146 1.03 -3.69 13.37
CA PRO A 146 -0.01 -4.07 14.32
C PRO A 146 0.60 -4.43 15.68
N ARG A 147 -0.03 -3.98 16.78
CA ARG A 147 0.44 -4.30 18.14
C ARG A 147 -0.21 -5.57 18.65
N ARG A 148 0.12 -6.71 18.03
CA ARG A 148 -0.40 -8.03 18.43
C ARG A 148 0.57 -8.78 19.33
N MET A 149 0.02 -9.60 20.20
CA MET A 149 0.80 -10.50 21.07
C MET A 149 0.02 -11.77 21.40
N THR A 150 0.75 -12.78 21.86
CA THR A 150 0.14 -14.01 22.37
C THR A 150 -0.56 -13.76 23.72
N HIS A 151 -1.52 -14.61 24.06
CA HIS A 151 -2.14 -14.59 25.39
C HIS A 151 -1.10 -14.66 26.53
N LYS A 152 -0.07 -15.49 26.38
CA LYS A 152 1.03 -15.59 27.36
C LYS A 152 1.76 -14.26 27.54
N GLN A 153 2.13 -13.59 26.45
CA GLN A 153 2.82 -12.30 26.51
C GLN A 153 1.96 -11.21 27.13
N PHE A 154 0.65 -11.23 26.85
CA PHE A 154 -0.29 -10.28 27.46
C PHE A 154 -0.43 -10.52 28.95
N MET A 155 -0.64 -11.78 29.37
CA MET A 155 -0.76 -12.12 30.79
C MET A 155 0.51 -11.80 31.58
N ALA A 156 1.69 -11.94 30.97
CA ALA A 156 2.96 -11.56 31.59
C ALA A 156 3.11 -10.05 31.87
N ARG A 157 2.18 -9.20 31.40
CA ARG A 157 2.15 -7.75 31.72
C ARG A 157 1.46 -7.44 33.04
N PHE A 158 0.74 -8.41 33.60
CA PHE A 158 0.12 -8.31 34.91
C PHE A 158 1.03 -8.93 35.95
N THR A 159 0.99 -8.38 37.16
CA THR A 159 1.65 -8.98 38.32
C THR A 159 0.85 -10.19 38.82
N ASP A 160 1.50 -11.10 39.55
CA ASP A 160 0.81 -12.27 40.12
C ASP A 160 -0.36 -11.87 41.03
N ALA A 161 -0.22 -10.78 41.79
CA ALA A 161 -1.27 -10.25 42.64
C ALA A 161 -2.48 -9.74 41.84
N GLU A 162 -2.24 -9.04 40.73
CA GLU A 162 -3.27 -8.60 39.80
C GLU A 162 -4.00 -9.79 39.17
N ILE A 163 -3.26 -10.83 38.75
CA ILE A 163 -3.84 -12.05 38.19
C ILE A 163 -4.72 -12.75 39.23
N GLN A 164 -4.27 -12.89 40.47
CA GLN A 164 -5.08 -13.50 41.54
C GLN A 164 -6.35 -12.69 41.84
N ALA A 165 -6.27 -11.36 41.88
CA ALA A 165 -7.42 -10.50 42.07
C ALA A 165 -8.44 -10.64 40.93
N MET A 166 -7.98 -10.67 39.68
CA MET A 166 -8.82 -10.90 38.50
C MET A 166 -9.50 -12.27 38.55
N LEU A 167 -8.74 -13.35 38.81
CA LEU A 167 -9.29 -14.70 38.91
C LEU A 167 -10.33 -14.83 40.02
N LYS A 168 -10.08 -14.21 41.18
CA LYS A 168 -11.05 -14.15 42.27
C LYS A 168 -12.34 -13.44 41.82
N ALA A 169 -12.22 -12.27 41.20
CA ALA A 169 -13.37 -11.49 40.73
C ALA A 169 -14.20 -12.24 39.68
N PHE A 170 -13.56 -13.01 38.78
CA PHE A 170 -14.26 -13.86 37.82
C PHE A 170 -14.96 -15.06 38.49
N GLY A 171 -14.39 -15.60 39.57
CA GLY A 171 -15.05 -16.61 40.39
C GLY A 171 -16.29 -16.07 41.12
N ASP A 172 -16.19 -14.85 41.65
CA ASP A 172 -17.28 -14.20 42.40
C ASP A 172 -18.40 -13.68 41.49
N ASN A 173 -18.10 -13.39 40.22
CA ASN A 173 -19.07 -12.88 39.24
C ASN A 173 -19.16 -13.78 37.99
N PRO A 174 -20.07 -14.76 37.99
CA PRO A 174 -20.27 -15.68 36.87
C PRO A 174 -20.58 -15.00 35.53
N ALA A 175 -21.08 -13.76 35.52
CA ALA A 175 -21.36 -13.01 34.30
C ALA A 175 -20.09 -12.59 33.54
N LEU A 176 -18.94 -12.50 34.22
CA LEU A 176 -17.65 -12.18 33.60
C LEU A 176 -16.98 -13.40 32.95
N ARG A 177 -17.42 -14.61 33.31
CA ARG A 177 -16.81 -15.86 32.86
C ARG A 177 -16.84 -16.05 31.34
N PRO A 178 -17.94 -15.78 30.61
CA PRO A 178 -17.94 -15.93 29.15
C PRO A 178 -16.96 -14.97 28.44
N TRP A 179 -16.77 -13.77 28.99
CA TRP A 179 -15.79 -12.82 28.46
C TRP A 179 -14.36 -13.32 28.70
N TRP A 180 -14.06 -13.78 29.92
CA TRP A 180 -12.76 -14.35 30.26
C TRP A 180 -12.45 -15.58 29.40
N GLU A 181 -13.41 -16.48 29.21
CA GLU A 181 -13.22 -17.67 28.37
C GLU A 181 -12.94 -17.27 26.91
N ARG A 182 -13.69 -16.33 26.34
CA ARG A 182 -13.41 -15.81 24.98
C ARG A 182 -12.03 -15.17 24.88
N PHE A 183 -11.63 -14.44 25.91
CA PHE A 183 -10.31 -13.82 25.97
C PHE A 183 -9.18 -14.84 26.03
N THR A 184 -9.29 -15.86 26.88
CA THR A 184 -8.29 -16.94 27.00
C THR A 184 -8.22 -17.86 25.78
N LEU A 185 -9.32 -17.99 25.03
CA LEU A 185 -9.39 -18.75 23.78
C LEU A 185 -8.89 -17.95 22.56
N ALA A 186 -8.62 -16.65 22.71
CA ALA A 186 -8.09 -15.84 21.63
C ALA A 186 -6.69 -16.32 21.27
N ARG A 187 -6.47 -16.58 19.97
CA ARG A 187 -5.16 -16.98 19.44
C ARG A 187 -4.12 -15.89 19.69
N ASP A 188 -4.47 -14.67 19.29
CA ASP A 188 -3.67 -13.46 19.44
C ASP A 188 -4.54 -12.36 20.05
N ILE A 189 -3.91 -11.44 20.78
CA ILE A 189 -4.53 -10.26 21.36
C ILE A 189 -3.96 -9.02 20.66
N SER A 190 -4.84 -8.13 20.23
CA SER A 190 -4.47 -6.83 19.68
C SER A 190 -4.61 -5.74 20.75
N LEU A 191 -3.56 -4.96 20.99
CA LEU A 191 -3.63 -3.80 21.89
C LEU A 191 -4.38 -2.60 21.28
N ASP A 192 -4.60 -2.62 19.97
CA ASP A 192 -5.35 -1.59 19.25
C ASP A 192 -6.83 -1.92 19.13
N ASP A 193 -7.24 -3.12 19.57
CA ASP A 193 -8.64 -3.52 19.59
C ASP A 193 -9.40 -2.82 20.73
N ALA A 194 -10.54 -2.22 20.40
CA ALA A 194 -11.35 -1.45 21.34
C ALA A 194 -11.87 -2.32 22.49
N VAL A 195 -12.18 -3.60 22.24
CA VAL A 195 -12.67 -4.50 23.30
C VAL A 195 -11.56 -4.81 24.30
N THR A 196 -10.34 -5.02 23.83
CA THR A 196 -9.16 -5.23 24.68
C THR A 196 -8.86 -3.97 25.51
N GLN A 197 -8.85 -2.79 24.90
CA GLN A 197 -8.61 -1.52 25.61
C GLN A 197 -9.66 -1.26 26.68
N ASN A 198 -10.94 -1.39 26.33
CA ASN A 198 -12.04 -1.20 27.27
C ASN A 198 -12.01 -2.23 28.40
N GLY A 199 -11.64 -3.48 28.09
CA GLY A 199 -11.48 -4.54 29.09
C GLY A 199 -10.42 -4.19 30.13
N VAL A 200 -9.22 -3.79 29.69
CA VAL A 200 -8.11 -3.42 30.60
C VAL A 200 -8.46 -2.18 31.43
N GLN A 201 -9.09 -1.18 30.82
CA GLN A 201 -9.55 0.01 31.55
C GLN A 201 -10.63 -0.32 32.59
N ALA A 202 -11.53 -1.26 32.27
CA ALA A 202 -12.54 -1.72 33.23
C ALA A 202 -11.93 -2.45 34.43
N LEU A 203 -10.84 -3.21 34.24
CA LEU A 203 -10.12 -3.85 35.35
C LEU A 203 -9.57 -2.81 36.34
N GLU A 204 -9.01 -1.71 35.83
CA GLU A 204 -8.51 -0.61 36.65
C GLU A 204 -9.65 0.14 37.34
N ALA A 205 -10.73 0.45 36.61
CA ALA A 205 -11.90 1.11 37.17
C ALA A 205 -12.57 0.29 38.28
N ALA A 206 -12.52 -1.05 38.18
CA ALA A 206 -13.00 -1.97 39.20
C ALA A 206 -12.00 -2.17 40.37
N GLY A 207 -10.81 -1.58 40.33
CA GLY A 207 -9.76 -1.74 41.33
C GLY A 207 -9.11 -3.13 41.34
N LEU A 208 -9.27 -3.91 40.26
CA LEU A 208 -8.65 -5.24 40.11
C LEU A 208 -7.17 -5.15 39.74
N ILE A 209 -6.78 -4.03 39.12
CA ILE A 209 -5.38 -3.66 38.91
C ILE A 209 -5.12 -2.28 39.50
N GLY A 210 -3.84 -1.98 39.77
CA GLY A 210 -3.45 -0.71 40.38
C GLY A 210 -3.79 0.51 39.51
N LYS A 211 -3.95 1.68 40.12
CA LYS A 211 -4.18 2.94 39.39
C LYS A 211 -2.98 3.27 38.48
N GLY A 212 -3.23 3.55 37.21
CA GLY A 212 -2.22 3.80 36.17
C GLY A 212 -1.78 2.53 35.43
N ARG A 213 -2.13 1.34 35.93
CA ARG A 213 -1.68 0.06 35.36
C ARG A 213 -2.33 -0.26 34.03
N ALA A 214 -3.53 0.25 33.77
CA ALA A 214 -4.16 0.04 32.46
C ALA A 214 -3.29 0.62 31.32
N ALA A 215 -2.71 1.80 31.53
CA ALA A 215 -1.82 2.43 30.56
C ALA A 215 -0.52 1.63 30.35
N GLU A 216 0.06 1.10 31.44
CA GLU A 216 1.27 0.29 31.39
C GLU A 216 1.05 -1.04 30.67
N VAL A 217 -0.07 -1.73 30.95
CA VAL A 217 -0.44 -2.98 30.28
C VAL A 217 -0.69 -2.76 28.79
N LEU A 218 -1.25 -1.61 28.39
CA LEU A 218 -1.54 -1.27 26.99
C LEU A 218 -0.36 -0.61 26.26
N ALA A 219 0.76 -0.35 26.94
CA ALA A 219 1.91 0.31 26.35
C ALA A 219 2.61 -0.55 25.27
N SER A 220 3.20 0.13 24.29
CA SER A 220 3.95 -0.46 23.18
C SER A 220 5.39 -0.78 23.61
N GLY A 221 5.57 -1.82 24.43
CA GLY A 221 6.89 -2.34 24.77
C GLY A 221 6.79 -3.61 25.62
N PRO A 222 7.80 -4.50 25.62
CA PRO A 222 7.92 -5.48 26.69
C PRO A 222 7.98 -4.71 28.02
N ALA A 223 7.27 -5.18 29.04
CA ALA A 223 7.44 -4.66 30.39
C ALA A 223 8.94 -4.73 30.72
N ALA A 224 9.51 -3.60 31.16
CA ALA A 224 10.89 -3.57 31.62
C ALA A 224 11.04 -4.63 32.72
N VAL A 225 11.86 -5.64 32.45
CA VAL A 225 12.33 -6.60 33.45
C VAL A 225 13.60 -6.05 34.07
#